data_AF-A7S2W9-F1
#
_entry.id   AF-A7S2W9-F1
#
_cell.length_a   1.000
_cell.length_b   1.000
_cell.length_c   1.000
_cell.angle_alpha   90.00
_cell.angle_beta   90.00
_cell.angle_gamma   90.00
#
_symmetry.space_group_name_H-M   'P 1'
#
loop_
_entity.id
_entity.type
_entity.pdbx_description
1 polymer ?
#
loop_
_entity_poly.entity_id
_entity_poly.type
_entity_poly.pdbx_seq_one_letter_code
_entity_poly.pdbx_strand_id
1 'polypeptide(L)'
;MASFKEVRDLLLLEHSNGLISDDGLLFFMGEYQSKNPEFTYDIYERFNLDDMEEPECKAYFRFEKNDIPVLAETLGLPDFFKCTQRTVAGKIEGLCLVLRRMAYPCRLGDLIPVFGRPVPELSMIANCVLEEIYDLHAHPKDMTVAVHLYGHICELLLFINNYNNFPFGLSEASPLLFQKTNRERSGGG
;
A
#
# COMPACT_ATOMS: atom_id res chain seq x y z
N MET A 1 14.42 -19.13 0.16
CA MET A 1 14.58 -19.25 -1.30
C MET A 1 14.99 -17.88 -1.80
N ALA A 2 16.03 -17.79 -2.61
CA ALA A 2 16.49 -16.50 -3.13
C ALA A 2 15.47 -15.92 -4.12
N SER A 3 15.24 -14.61 -4.08
CA SER A 3 14.38 -13.93 -5.05
C SER A 3 15.07 -13.83 -6.42
N PHE A 4 14.30 -13.65 -7.51
CA PHE A 4 14.91 -13.42 -8.83
C PHE A 4 15.80 -12.18 -8.87
N LYS A 5 15.51 -11.16 -8.05
CA LYS A 5 16.38 -9.99 -7.85
C LYS A 5 17.72 -10.40 -7.23
N GLU A 6 17.69 -11.17 -6.15
CA GLU A 6 18.92 -11.64 -5.47
C GLU A 6 19.78 -12.52 -6.39
N VAL A 7 19.16 -13.37 -7.21
CA VAL A 7 19.89 -14.19 -8.20
C VAL A 7 20.55 -13.31 -9.25
N ARG A 8 19.85 -12.28 -9.75
CA ARG A 8 20.42 -11.32 -10.69
C ARG A 8 21.57 -10.50 -10.09
N ASP A 9 21.41 -10.03 -8.86
CA ASP A 9 22.45 -9.27 -8.15
C ASP A 9 23.71 -10.13 -7.94
N LEU A 10 23.52 -11.41 -7.64
CA LEU A 10 24.60 -12.39 -7.52
C LEU A 10 25.27 -12.66 -8.88
N LEU A 11 24.51 -12.81 -9.96
CA LEU A 11 25.05 -12.97 -11.32
C LEU A 11 25.91 -11.77 -11.76
N LEU A 12 25.50 -10.54 -11.41
CA LEU A 12 26.31 -9.33 -11.68
C LEU A 12 27.62 -9.35 -10.91
N LEU A 13 27.58 -9.81 -9.66
CA LEU A 13 28.75 -9.87 -8.78
C LEU A 13 29.75 -10.93 -9.27
N GLU A 14 29.27 -12.12 -9.64
CA GLU A 14 30.07 -13.19 -10.24
C GLU A 14 30.68 -12.79 -11.59
N HIS A 15 29.94 -12.04 -12.40
CA HIS A 15 30.46 -11.45 -13.63
C HIS A 15 31.56 -10.42 -13.35
N SER A 16 31.38 -9.54 -12.35
CA SER A 16 32.42 -8.59 -11.94
C SER A 16 33.70 -9.26 -11.42
N ASN A 17 33.56 -10.48 -10.86
CA ASN A 17 34.67 -11.32 -10.42
C ASN A 17 35.33 -12.11 -11.57
N GLY A 18 34.82 -11.99 -12.81
CA GLY A 18 35.34 -12.69 -13.98
C GLY A 18 34.99 -14.18 -14.04
N LEU A 19 34.06 -14.64 -13.20
CA LEU A 19 33.63 -16.05 -13.14
C LEU A 19 32.56 -16.37 -14.20
N ILE A 20 31.88 -15.35 -14.71
CA ILE A 20 30.85 -15.46 -15.75
C ILE A 20 31.24 -14.57 -16.94
N SER A 21 31.22 -15.15 -18.15
CA SER A 21 31.39 -14.41 -19.42
C SER A 21 30.18 -13.51 -19.72
N ASP A 22 30.37 -12.45 -20.51
CA ASP A 22 29.29 -11.55 -20.96
C ASP A 22 28.11 -12.33 -21.55
N ASP A 23 28.38 -13.33 -22.39
CA ASP A 23 27.36 -14.19 -23.01
C ASP A 23 26.57 -15.02 -21.98
N GLY A 24 27.27 -15.49 -20.94
CA GLY A 24 26.68 -16.23 -19.83
C GLY A 24 25.77 -15.33 -18.99
N LEU A 25 26.24 -14.12 -18.68
CA LEU A 25 25.45 -13.13 -17.95
C LEU A 25 24.18 -12.76 -18.72
N LEU A 26 24.29 -12.49 -20.03
CA LEU A 26 23.15 -12.13 -20.88
C LEU A 26 22.10 -13.24 -20.92
N PHE A 27 22.54 -14.49 -21.08
CA PHE A 27 21.66 -15.66 -21.07
C PHE A 27 20.92 -15.79 -19.73
N PHE A 28 21.63 -15.76 -18.60
CA PHE A 28 21.01 -15.90 -17.29
C PHE A 28 20.09 -14.72 -16.93
N MET A 29 20.46 -13.49 -17.31
CA MET A 29 19.61 -12.31 -17.10
C MET A 29 18.25 -12.41 -17.83
N GLY A 30 18.23 -13.01 -19.02
CA GLY A 30 17.01 -13.28 -19.76
C GLY A 30 16.12 -14.33 -19.08
N GLU A 31 16.72 -15.40 -18.56
CA GLU A 31 16.00 -16.48 -17.86
C GLU A 31 15.39 -16.04 -16.51
N TYR A 32 16.06 -15.11 -15.81
CA TYR A 32 15.61 -14.59 -14.51
C TYR A 32 14.85 -13.25 -14.60
N GLN A 33 14.32 -12.91 -15.78
CA GLN A 33 13.52 -11.71 -15.95
C GLN A 33 12.12 -11.89 -15.35
N SER A 34 11.78 -11.13 -14.30
CA SER A 34 10.43 -11.14 -13.76
C SER A 34 9.45 -10.42 -14.69
N LYS A 35 8.24 -10.98 -14.88
CA LYS A 35 7.16 -10.31 -15.63
C LYS A 35 6.60 -9.08 -14.93
N ASN A 36 6.81 -8.94 -13.62
CA ASN A 36 6.35 -7.79 -12.85
C ASN A 36 7.37 -6.63 -12.91
N PRO A 37 6.89 -5.37 -12.98
CA PRO A 37 7.75 -4.22 -12.78
C PRO A 37 8.43 -4.33 -11.42
N GLU A 38 9.74 -4.05 -11.41
CA GLU A 38 10.53 -4.07 -10.19
C GLU A 38 10.30 -2.77 -9.43
N PHE A 39 9.66 -2.89 -8.28
CA PHE A 39 9.45 -1.76 -7.38
C PHE A 39 10.49 -1.81 -6.26
N THR A 40 11.19 -0.71 -6.03
CA THR A 40 12.02 -0.52 -4.82
C THR A 40 11.09 -0.25 -3.65
N TYR A 41 10.61 -1.31 -3.00
CA TYR A 41 9.81 -1.21 -1.77
C TYR A 41 10.70 -1.15 -0.52
N ASP A 42 11.94 -1.65 -0.64
CA ASP A 42 12.98 -1.74 0.38
C ASP A 42 13.51 -0.39 0.86
N ILE A 43 13.28 0.68 0.10
CA ILE A 43 13.68 2.04 0.45
C ILE A 43 12.64 2.78 1.32
N TYR A 44 11.44 2.23 1.48
CA TYR A 44 10.34 2.86 2.21
C TYR A 44 10.14 2.19 3.56
N GLU A 45 9.82 2.99 4.57
CA GLU A 45 9.48 2.49 5.90
C GLU A 45 8.10 1.83 5.90
N ARG A 46 7.85 0.98 6.92
CA ARG A 46 6.54 0.36 7.09
C ARG A 46 5.50 1.39 7.47
N PHE A 47 4.25 1.14 7.07
CA PHE A 47 3.14 2.02 7.38
C PHE A 47 3.02 2.30 8.87
N ASN A 48 2.91 3.58 9.23
CA ASN A 48 2.56 4.03 10.55
C ASN A 48 1.58 5.21 10.45
N LEU A 49 0.41 5.07 11.07
CA LEU A 49 -0.60 6.12 11.06
C LEU A 49 -0.13 7.37 11.82
N ASP A 50 0.70 7.18 12.86
CA ASP A 50 1.17 8.28 13.71
C ASP A 50 2.09 9.25 12.97
N ASP A 51 2.80 8.77 11.95
CA ASP A 51 3.72 9.57 11.14
C ASP A 51 3.00 10.41 10.07
N MET A 52 1.73 10.10 9.78
CA MET A 52 0.92 10.85 8.81
C MET A 52 0.32 12.11 9.43
N GLU A 53 0.36 13.21 8.69
CA GLU A 53 -0.33 14.45 9.07
C GLU A 53 -1.87 14.29 8.91
N GLU A 54 -2.66 14.96 9.75
CA GLU A 54 -4.13 14.93 9.67
C GLU A 54 -4.71 15.27 8.28
N PRO A 55 -4.28 16.34 7.58
CA PRO A 55 -4.80 16.64 6.24
C PRO A 55 -4.45 15.55 5.23
N GLU A 56 -3.26 14.94 5.36
CA GLU A 56 -2.83 13.84 4.51
C GLU A 56 -3.70 12.60 4.77
N CYS A 57 -3.89 12.22 6.03
CA CYS A 57 -4.77 11.13 6.44
C CYS A 57 -6.18 11.27 5.83
N LYS A 58 -6.77 12.47 5.94
CA LYS A 58 -8.10 12.75 5.37
C LYS A 58 -8.11 12.68 3.84
N ALA A 59 -7.06 13.14 3.17
CA ALA A 59 -6.95 13.05 1.72
C ALA A 59 -6.76 11.60 1.23
N TYR A 60 -5.99 10.80 1.96
CA TYR A 60 -5.69 9.41 1.58
C TYR A 60 -6.84 8.45 1.87
N PHE A 61 -7.44 8.55 3.08
CA PHE A 61 -8.41 7.57 3.59
C PHE A 61 -9.84 8.10 3.67
N ARG A 62 -10.07 9.43 3.56
CA ARG A 62 -11.35 10.12 3.80
C ARG A 62 -11.87 10.12 5.23
N PHE A 63 -11.06 9.65 6.18
CA PHE A 63 -11.34 9.67 7.61
C PHE A 63 -10.33 10.54 8.33
N GLU A 64 -10.73 11.11 9.47
CA GLU A 64 -9.80 11.79 10.35
C GLU A 64 -8.91 10.76 11.05
N LYS A 65 -7.68 11.15 11.38
CA LYS A 65 -6.68 10.26 11.97
C LYS A 65 -7.20 9.57 13.23
N ASN A 66 -7.94 10.30 14.05
CA ASN A 66 -8.52 9.81 15.30
C ASN A 66 -9.72 8.86 15.09
N ASP A 67 -10.39 8.94 13.93
CA ASP A 67 -11.55 8.10 13.62
C ASP A 67 -11.14 6.70 13.17
N ILE A 68 -9.96 6.55 12.57
CA ILE A 68 -9.49 5.27 12.02
C ILE A 68 -9.37 4.18 13.11
N PRO A 69 -8.76 4.43 14.29
CA PRO A 69 -8.76 3.46 15.37
C PRO A 69 -10.16 3.12 15.87
N VAL A 70 -11.04 4.13 16.01
CA VAL A 70 -12.42 3.94 16.46
C VAL A 70 -13.20 3.07 15.46
N LEU A 71 -13.00 3.28 14.16
CA LEU A 71 -13.57 2.47 13.10
C LEU A 71 -13.08 1.03 13.16
N ALA A 72 -11.78 0.81 13.41
CA ALA A 72 -11.22 -0.52 13.54
C ALA A 72 -11.84 -1.32 14.71
N GLU A 73 -12.03 -0.66 15.86
CA GLU A 73 -12.69 -1.26 17.02
C GLU A 73 -14.18 -1.53 16.74
N THR A 74 -14.86 -0.60 16.07
CA THR A 74 -16.29 -0.73 15.73
C THR A 74 -16.55 -1.88 14.77
N LEU A 75 -15.62 -2.10 13.82
CA LEU A 75 -15.65 -3.23 12.90
C LEU A 75 -15.26 -4.57 13.56
N GLY A 76 -14.81 -4.56 14.82
CA GLY A 76 -14.40 -5.75 15.55
C GLY A 76 -13.17 -6.43 14.95
N LEU A 77 -12.28 -5.67 14.30
CA LEU A 77 -11.13 -6.24 13.60
C LEU A 77 -10.08 -6.81 14.58
N PRO A 78 -9.44 -7.94 14.23
CA PRO A 78 -8.36 -8.48 15.03
C PRO A 78 -7.14 -7.54 15.03
N ASP A 79 -6.34 -7.57 16.10
CA ASP A 79 -5.13 -6.73 16.22
C ASP A 79 -4.09 -6.97 15.12
N PHE A 80 -4.06 -8.20 14.57
CA PHE A 80 -3.18 -8.59 13.47
C PHE A 80 -3.90 -9.50 12.48
N PHE A 81 -3.71 -9.21 11.20
CA PHE A 81 -4.14 -10.06 10.10
C PHE A 81 -3.03 -11.03 9.73
N LYS A 82 -3.32 -12.33 9.80
CA LYS A 82 -2.40 -13.41 9.38
C LYS A 82 -2.80 -13.86 7.99
N CYS A 83 -2.10 -13.37 6.98
CA CYS A 83 -2.34 -13.74 5.60
C CYS A 83 -1.60 -15.03 5.20
N THR A 84 -1.99 -15.54 4.02
CA THR A 84 -1.25 -16.61 3.35
C THR A 84 0.22 -16.21 3.16
N GLN A 85 1.14 -17.19 3.13
CA GLN A 85 2.59 -16.95 3.02
C GLN A 85 3.27 -16.30 4.24
N ARG A 86 2.68 -16.41 5.44
CA ARG A 86 3.22 -15.88 6.72
C ARG A 86 3.33 -14.35 6.74
N THR A 87 2.64 -13.65 5.83
CA THR A 87 2.57 -12.20 5.87
C THR A 87 1.68 -11.77 7.04
N VAL A 88 2.17 -10.85 7.87
CA VAL A 88 1.42 -10.29 8.99
C VAL A 88 1.30 -8.79 8.78
N ALA A 89 0.08 -8.28 8.95
CA ALA A 89 -0.23 -6.85 8.91
C ALA A 89 -0.95 -6.44 10.21
N GLY A 90 -0.67 -5.23 10.68
CA GLY A 90 -1.37 -4.68 11.83
C GLY A 90 -2.82 -4.33 11.48
N LYS A 91 -3.68 -4.28 12.50
CA LYS A 91 -5.09 -3.87 12.39
C LYS A 91 -5.28 -2.57 11.60
N ILE A 92 -4.58 -1.52 12.03
CA ILE A 92 -4.66 -0.18 11.44
C ILE A 92 -4.07 -0.15 10.02
N GLU A 93 -2.94 -0.82 9.81
CA GLU A 93 -2.30 -0.93 8.49
C GLU A 93 -3.24 -1.60 7.47
N GLY A 94 -3.85 -2.73 7.85
CA GLY A 94 -4.78 -3.46 7.00
C GLY A 94 -6.04 -2.65 6.69
N LEU A 95 -6.61 -1.98 7.70
CA LEU A 95 -7.77 -1.11 7.52
C LEU A 95 -7.46 0.07 6.59
N CYS A 96 -6.38 0.81 6.86
CA CYS A 96 -5.94 1.93 6.03
C CYS A 96 -5.70 1.53 4.57
N LEU A 97 -5.17 0.32 4.34
CA LEU A 97 -4.97 -0.20 2.99
C LEU A 97 -6.30 -0.37 2.24
N VAL A 98 -7.31 -0.94 2.89
CA VAL A 98 -8.66 -1.10 2.31
C VAL A 98 -9.33 0.26 2.13
N LEU A 99 -9.26 1.14 3.13
CA LEU A 99 -9.81 2.50 3.07
C LEU A 99 -9.22 3.29 1.90
N ARG A 100 -7.90 3.19 1.68
CA ARG A 100 -7.24 3.87 0.56
C ARG A 100 -7.76 3.38 -0.79
N ARG A 101 -7.96 2.07 -0.94
CA ARG A 101 -8.50 1.46 -2.17
C ARG A 101 -9.97 1.80 -2.41
N MET A 102 -10.74 1.99 -1.34
CA MET A 102 -12.15 2.41 -1.40
C MET A 102 -12.30 3.92 -1.59
N ALA A 103 -11.33 4.71 -1.13
CA ALA A 103 -11.32 6.14 -1.34
C ALA A 103 -11.20 6.45 -2.84
N TYR A 104 -10.21 5.89 -3.53
CA TYR A 104 -10.07 6.16 -4.96
C TYR A 104 -9.47 4.94 -5.67
N PRO A 105 -9.92 4.61 -6.89
CA PRO A 105 -9.30 3.54 -7.67
C PRO A 105 -7.83 3.87 -7.97
N CYS A 106 -6.93 3.23 -7.23
CA CYS A 106 -5.47 3.39 -7.36
C CYS A 106 -4.80 2.05 -7.67
N ARG A 107 -3.62 2.08 -8.31
CA ARG A 107 -2.83 0.86 -8.53
C ARG A 107 -2.14 0.48 -7.22
N LEU A 108 -1.92 -0.82 -7.00
CA LEU A 108 -1.18 -1.28 -5.81
C LEU A 108 0.27 -0.76 -5.79
N GLY A 109 0.87 -0.50 -6.95
CA GLY A 109 2.20 0.12 -7.05
C GLY A 109 2.25 1.54 -6.46
N ASP A 110 1.14 2.29 -6.55
CA ASP A 110 1.04 3.66 -6.02
C ASP A 110 0.98 3.68 -4.48
N LEU A 111 0.74 2.52 -3.86
CA LEU A 111 0.65 2.35 -2.41
C LEU A 111 2.01 2.01 -1.79
N ILE A 112 2.99 1.61 -2.59
CA ILE A 112 4.32 1.22 -2.11
C ILE A 112 5.00 2.35 -1.31
N PRO A 113 4.97 3.63 -1.74
CA PRO A 113 5.62 4.70 -0.98
C PRO A 113 5.01 4.93 0.40
N VAL A 114 3.72 4.58 0.59
CA VAL A 114 2.99 4.81 1.84
C VAL A 114 3.09 3.61 2.78
N PHE A 115 3.02 2.39 2.22
CA PHE A 115 2.96 1.17 3.03
C PHE A 115 4.30 0.43 3.13
N GLY A 116 5.26 0.76 2.27
CA GLY A 116 6.59 0.14 2.24
C GLY A 116 6.57 -1.37 2.00
N ARG A 117 5.52 -1.89 1.36
CA ARG A 117 5.33 -3.33 1.10
C ARG A 117 5.35 -3.63 -0.40
N PRO A 118 5.81 -4.82 -0.79
CA PRO A 118 5.75 -5.24 -2.17
C PRO A 118 4.29 -5.45 -2.60
N VAL A 119 3.99 -5.23 -3.88
CA VAL A 119 2.64 -5.36 -4.47
C VAL A 119 1.92 -6.66 -4.11
N PRO A 120 2.57 -7.85 -4.13
CA PRO A 120 1.92 -9.10 -3.73
C PRO A 120 1.45 -9.08 -2.28
N GLU A 121 2.25 -8.56 -1.35
CA GLU A 121 1.85 -8.42 0.06
C GLU A 121 0.66 -7.49 0.22
N LEU A 122 0.68 -6.33 -0.46
CA LEU A 122 -0.44 -5.39 -0.44
C LEU A 122 -1.73 -6.02 -0.97
N SER A 123 -1.66 -6.80 -2.04
CA SER A 123 -2.82 -7.52 -2.56
C SER A 123 -3.33 -8.56 -1.56
N MET A 124 -2.43 -9.32 -0.94
CA MET A 124 -2.79 -10.34 0.04
C MET A 124 -3.46 -9.72 1.26
N ILE A 125 -2.84 -8.69 1.86
CA ILE A 125 -3.38 -7.99 3.04
C ILE A 125 -4.75 -7.42 2.74
N ALA A 126 -4.92 -6.71 1.62
CA ALA A 126 -6.21 -6.12 1.27
C ALA A 126 -7.32 -7.17 1.14
N ASN A 127 -7.01 -8.33 0.54
CA ASN A 127 -7.99 -9.41 0.40
C ASN A 127 -8.30 -10.07 1.75
N CYS A 128 -7.28 -10.36 2.58
CA CYS A 128 -7.48 -10.91 3.92
C CYS A 128 -8.38 -10.00 4.78
N VAL A 129 -8.12 -8.69 4.78
CA VAL A 129 -8.89 -7.72 5.58
C VAL A 129 -10.32 -7.64 5.08
N LEU A 130 -10.52 -7.64 3.76
CA LEU A 130 -11.86 -7.68 3.18
C LEU A 130 -12.60 -8.96 3.58
N GLU A 131 -11.97 -10.13 3.45
CA GLU A 131 -12.53 -11.43 3.85
C GLU A 131 -12.91 -11.43 5.33
N GLU A 132 -12.05 -10.94 6.23
CA GLU A 132 -12.36 -10.81 7.66
C GLU A 132 -13.54 -9.88 7.91
N ILE A 133 -13.59 -8.72 7.25
CA ILE A 133 -14.75 -7.82 7.33
C ILE A 133 -16.00 -8.53 6.85
N TYR A 134 -15.93 -9.28 5.76
CA TYR A 134 -17.05 -10.06 5.25
C TYR A 134 -17.47 -11.13 6.26
N ASP A 135 -16.57 -11.96 6.76
CA ASP A 135 -16.91 -13.07 7.66
C ASP A 135 -17.51 -12.59 8.98
N LEU A 136 -16.97 -11.49 9.54
CA LEU A 136 -17.52 -10.86 10.74
C LEU A 136 -18.94 -10.32 10.54
N HIS A 137 -19.30 -9.92 9.31
CA HIS A 137 -20.57 -9.25 8.99
C HIS A 137 -21.51 -10.09 8.09
N ALA A 138 -21.10 -11.28 7.64
CA ALA A 138 -21.84 -12.15 6.72
C ALA A 138 -22.89 -13.03 7.43
N HIS A 139 -22.74 -13.28 8.73
CA HIS A 139 -23.71 -14.03 9.52
C HIS A 139 -24.72 -13.06 10.16
N PRO A 140 -25.99 -13.04 9.72
CA PRO A 140 -26.93 -11.99 10.09
C PRO A 140 -27.39 -12.15 11.53
N LYS A 141 -26.87 -11.28 12.41
CA LYS A 141 -27.71 -10.72 13.48
C LYS A 141 -28.01 -9.25 13.29
N ASP A 142 -27.21 -8.52 12.51
CA ASP A 142 -27.49 -7.12 12.17
C ASP A 142 -27.15 -6.82 10.70
N MET A 143 -28.06 -7.20 9.81
CA MET A 143 -28.04 -6.91 8.37
C MET A 143 -28.06 -5.40 8.06
N THR A 144 -28.23 -4.55 9.08
CA THR A 144 -28.17 -3.09 8.98
C THR A 144 -26.74 -2.60 8.71
N VAL A 145 -25.69 -3.19 9.31
CA VAL A 145 -24.33 -2.63 9.22
C VAL A 145 -23.61 -3.03 7.92
N ALA A 146 -23.82 -4.22 7.39
CA ALA A 146 -23.21 -4.63 6.10
C ALA A 146 -23.86 -3.89 4.90
N VAL A 147 -25.18 -3.69 4.92
CA VAL A 147 -25.90 -2.91 3.90
C VAL A 147 -25.73 -1.41 4.12
N HIS A 148 -25.49 -0.92 5.35
CA HIS A 148 -25.07 0.46 5.58
C HIS A 148 -23.58 0.70 5.36
N LEU A 149 -22.67 -0.26 5.46
CA LEU A 149 -21.27 -0.08 5.03
C LEU A 149 -21.18 -0.17 3.52
N TYR A 150 -21.79 -1.17 2.87
CA TYR A 150 -21.92 -1.15 1.41
C TYR A 150 -22.77 0.03 0.91
N GLY A 151 -23.76 0.45 1.69
CA GLY A 151 -24.63 1.59 1.41
C GLY A 151 -23.96 2.94 1.65
N HIS A 152 -23.19 3.14 2.72
CA HIS A 152 -22.37 4.35 2.94
C HIS A 152 -21.16 4.37 2.03
N ILE A 153 -20.54 3.23 1.73
CA ILE A 153 -19.48 3.15 0.72
C ILE A 153 -20.08 3.48 -0.66
N CYS A 154 -21.28 2.99 -1.00
CA CYS A 154 -22.00 3.37 -2.23
C CYS A 154 -22.55 4.79 -2.24
N GLU A 155 -23.04 5.33 -1.12
CA GLU A 155 -23.51 6.71 -0.98
C GLU A 155 -22.34 7.68 -1.00
N LEU A 156 -21.19 7.34 -0.40
CA LEU A 156 -19.93 8.06 -0.60
C LEU A 156 -19.54 8.00 -2.08
N LEU A 157 -19.57 6.84 -2.74
CA LEU A 157 -19.29 6.72 -4.18
C LEU A 157 -20.28 7.52 -5.07
N LEU A 158 -21.55 7.67 -4.67
CA LEU A 158 -22.54 8.50 -5.36
C LEU A 158 -22.38 10.00 -5.05
N PHE A 159 -22.02 10.36 -3.82
CA PHE A 159 -21.70 11.72 -3.39
C PHE A 159 -20.43 12.23 -4.12
N ILE A 160 -19.45 11.36 -4.32
CA ILE A 160 -18.22 11.68 -5.05
C ILE A 160 -18.45 11.78 -6.56
N ASN A 161 -19.37 11.01 -7.13
CA ASN A 161 -19.80 11.21 -8.52
C ASN A 161 -20.57 12.53 -8.72
N ASN A 162 -21.25 13.05 -7.68
CA ASN A 162 -21.94 14.35 -7.71
C ASN A 162 -21.03 15.55 -7.42
N TYR A 163 -19.87 15.37 -6.76
CA TYR A 163 -18.88 16.43 -6.51
C TYR A 163 -17.99 16.78 -7.72
N ASN A 164 -18.29 16.25 -8.91
CA ASN A 164 -17.73 16.74 -10.18
C ASN A 164 -18.23 18.15 -10.59
N ASN A 165 -18.91 18.87 -9.70
CA ASN A 165 -19.36 20.24 -9.91
C ASN A 165 -19.04 21.12 -8.69
N PHE A 166 -17.78 21.28 -8.31
CA PHE A 166 -17.30 22.59 -7.83
C PHE A 166 -15.78 22.73 -8.11
N PRO A 167 -15.33 23.87 -8.65
CA PRO A 167 -14.01 24.01 -9.21
C PRO A 167 -13.05 24.46 -8.11
N PHE A 168 -12.10 23.61 -7.72
CA PHE A 168 -10.89 24.10 -7.08
C PHE A 168 -9.70 23.59 -7.85
N GLY A 169 -8.99 24.54 -8.45
CA GLY A 169 -7.89 24.31 -9.36
C GLY A 169 -6.84 23.40 -8.76
N LEU A 170 -6.65 22.26 -9.42
CA LEU A 170 -5.40 21.51 -9.38
C LEU A 170 -4.34 22.32 -10.12
N SER A 171 -3.83 23.36 -9.47
CA SER A 171 -2.53 23.94 -9.76
C SER A 171 -1.67 23.72 -8.51
N GLU A 172 -0.65 22.89 -8.68
CA GLU A 172 0.47 22.70 -7.76
C GLU A 172 0.21 21.96 -6.43
N ALA A 173 0.17 20.63 -6.49
CA ALA A 173 0.57 19.80 -5.35
C ALA A 173 1.17 18.47 -5.82
N SER A 174 2.27 18.56 -6.58
CA SER A 174 3.25 17.48 -6.78
C SER A 174 4.50 18.15 -7.37
N PRO A 175 5.39 18.71 -6.52
CA PRO A 175 6.71 18.09 -6.35
C PRO A 175 7.38 18.30 -4.96
N LEU A 176 6.66 18.61 -3.88
CA LEU A 176 7.30 18.95 -2.59
C LEU A 176 7.65 17.78 -1.65
N LEU A 177 7.15 16.56 -1.89
CA LEU A 177 7.56 15.38 -1.11
C LEU A 177 8.82 14.68 -1.65
N PHE A 178 9.36 15.10 -2.80
CA PHE A 178 10.59 14.53 -3.36
C PHE A 178 11.85 15.40 -3.17
N GLN A 179 11.71 16.63 -2.64
CA GLN A 179 12.86 17.54 -2.45
C GLN A 179 13.35 17.65 -1.00
N LYS A 180 12.64 17.10 0.00
CA LYS A 180 13.08 17.22 1.40
C LYS A 180 14.24 16.31 1.78
N THR A 181 14.59 15.31 0.97
CA THR A 181 15.71 14.38 1.25
C THR A 181 17.08 14.83 0.72
N ASN A 182 17.19 15.95 -0.01
CA ASN A 182 18.47 16.40 -0.58
C ASN A 182 18.98 17.78 -0.10
N ARG A 183 18.34 18.41 0.90
CA ARG A 183 18.80 19.72 1.42
C ARG A 183 19.46 19.70 2.80
N GLU A 184 19.60 18.55 3.43
CA GLU A 184 20.26 18.44 4.76
C GLU A 184 21.67 17.83 4.71
N ARG A 185 22.29 17.65 3.54
CA ARG A 185 23.68 17.16 3.39
C ARG A 185 24.71 18.18 2.89
N SER A 186 24.43 19.48 2.91
CA SER A 186 25.48 20.50 2.65
C SER A 186 25.39 21.69 3.61
N GLY A 187 25.69 21.46 4.89
CA GLY A 187 25.82 22.53 5.87
C GLY A 187 26.23 22.03 7.24
N GLY A 188 27.54 21.86 7.46
CA GLY A 188 28.11 21.73 8.81
C GLY A 188 29.28 20.77 8.89
N GLY A 189 30.50 21.31 8.87
CA GLY A 189 31.76 20.61 9.16
C GLY A 189 32.84 20.87 8.13
#